data_AF-A0A2M7YAP4-F1
#
_entry.id   AF-A0A2M7YAP4-F1
#
_cell.length_a   1.000
_cell.length_b   1.000
_cell.length_c   1.000
_cell.angle_alpha   90.00
_cell.angle_beta   90.00
_cell.angle_gamma   90.00
#
_symmetry.space_group_name_H-M   'P 1'
#
loop_
_entity.id
_entity.type
_entity.pdbx_description
1 polymer ?
#
loop_
_entity_poly.entity_id
_entity_poly.type
_entity_poly.pdbx_seq_one_letter_code
_entity_poly.pdbx_strand_id
1 'polypeptide(L)'
;MASTVEAPADRQAGFPFPSAYTILMALIAIIAALTWIVPAGQYERVASEALGKDVPVAGTYAPVQANPQGVFDVLLAPIKGFYDPASGMANAIDVALFVLMIGGFIGVVTATGAIDAGIKRAMTRLKGREKWMIPILMALFALGGTTEGMAEETLAFYVLLTPVMIAAGYDSLTAAAVILLGAGVGVLGSTVNAFSTVIASDAAGVPFTDGLLLRLGLLAASFAATVAYVMRYAERVRADPSRSLIFDRKASNEAHFRSEAAGAGDFTGLHKIVLLLFGATFAVMIWGVSLGGWWMAEMSALFLFAGVAIGAVGRLGEKGLVEAFVGGAKDLLGVALIIGLARGIVVVMDAGHITDTVLHWAEGAVAGLNRVVFV
;
A
#
# COMPACT_ATOMS: atom_id res chain seq x y z
N MET A 1 33.49 19.04 28.80
CA MET A 1 32.30 19.90 28.66
C MET A 1 31.45 19.31 27.54
N ALA A 2 30.43 18.52 27.90
CA ALA A 2 29.48 17.98 26.94
C ALA A 2 28.41 19.04 26.70
N SER A 3 28.33 19.55 25.48
CA SER A 3 27.28 20.48 25.07
C SER A 3 25.97 19.70 24.91
N THR A 4 25.06 19.86 25.86
CA THR A 4 23.67 19.42 25.74
C THR A 4 23.01 20.24 24.63
N VAL A 5 22.74 19.60 23.49
CA VAL A 5 21.87 20.16 22.46
C VAL A 5 20.46 20.09 23.02
N GLU A 6 19.94 21.22 23.50
CA GLU A 6 18.51 21.38 23.80
C GLU A 6 17.70 21.14 22.52
N ALA A 7 16.77 20.19 22.58
CA ALA A 7 15.76 20.02 21.54
C ALA A 7 14.90 21.30 21.47
N PRO A 8 14.52 21.77 20.28
CA PRO A 8 13.67 22.94 20.17
C PRO A 8 12.34 22.68 20.87
N ALA A 9 11.89 23.62 21.69
CA ALA A 9 10.59 23.59 22.35
C ALA A 9 9.48 23.48 21.30
N ASP A 10 8.72 22.39 21.38
CA ASP A 10 7.60 22.11 20.49
C ASP A 10 6.52 23.21 20.63
N ARG A 11 6.09 23.76 19.49
CA ARG A 11 5.17 24.90 19.43
C ARG A 11 3.77 24.42 19.79
N GLN A 12 3.24 24.96 20.90
CA GLN A 12 1.83 25.08 21.30
C GLN A 12 0.86 24.11 20.61
N ALA A 13 0.49 23.05 21.34
CA ALA A 13 -0.49 22.05 20.94
C ALA A 13 -1.88 22.68 20.67
N GLY A 14 -2.20 22.86 19.39
CA GLY A 14 -3.57 22.73 18.93
C GLY A 14 -4.06 21.30 19.17
N PHE A 15 -5.37 21.05 19.04
CA PHE A 15 -5.94 19.71 19.19
C PHE A 15 -5.14 18.71 18.34
N PRO A 16 -4.45 17.72 18.95
CA PRO A 16 -3.62 16.79 18.20
C PRO A 16 -4.49 16.01 17.24
N PHE A 17 -4.07 15.95 15.97
CA PHE A 17 -4.82 15.21 14.96
C PHE A 17 -4.95 13.74 15.40
N PRO A 18 -6.16 13.15 15.40
CA PRO A 18 -6.36 11.79 15.89
C PRO A 18 -5.55 10.75 15.11
N SER A 19 -5.18 9.65 15.78
CA SER A 19 -4.52 8.53 15.10
C SER A 19 -5.45 7.85 14.09
N ALA A 20 -4.89 7.15 13.11
CA ALA A 20 -5.67 6.35 12.15
C ALA A 20 -6.63 5.37 12.86
N TYR A 21 -6.19 4.71 13.92
CA TYR A 21 -7.04 3.82 14.74
C TYR A 21 -8.22 4.56 15.37
N THR A 22 -7.96 5.74 15.94
CA THR A 22 -9.00 6.57 16.55
C THR A 22 -10.02 7.00 15.50
N ILE A 23 -9.56 7.41 14.32
CA ILE A 23 -10.42 7.80 13.20
C ILE A 23 -11.28 6.62 12.76
N LEU A 24 -10.68 5.45 12.52
CA LEU A 24 -11.41 4.27 12.06
C LEU A 24 -12.44 3.80 13.10
N MET A 25 -12.10 3.78 14.38
CA MET A 25 -13.07 3.44 15.44
C MET A 25 -14.21 4.45 15.53
N ALA A 26 -13.91 5.75 15.41
CA ALA A 26 -14.94 6.78 15.37
C ALA A 26 -15.84 6.61 14.14
N LEU A 27 -15.28 6.29 12.98
CA LEU A 27 -16.03 6.03 11.76
C LEU A 27 -16.96 4.82 11.90
N ILE A 28 -16.49 3.72 12.49
CA ILE A 28 -17.35 2.56 12.79
C ILE A 28 -18.55 2.99 13.66
N ALA A 29 -18.31 3.77 14.72
CA ALA A 29 -19.37 4.24 15.60
C ALA A 29 -20.35 5.18 14.89
N ILE A 30 -19.85 6.10 14.06
CA ILE A 30 -20.67 7.01 13.25
C ILE A 30 -21.52 6.21 12.26
N ILE A 31 -20.93 5.25 11.57
CA ILE A 31 -21.62 4.41 10.59
C ILE A 31 -22.69 3.57 11.27
N ALA A 32 -22.40 2.98 12.43
CA ALA A 32 -23.41 2.28 13.23
C ALA A 32 -24.57 3.23 13.60
N ALA A 33 -24.30 4.46 14.03
CA ALA A 33 -25.36 5.44 14.28
C ALA A 33 -26.16 5.78 13.01
N LEU A 34 -25.51 5.87 11.85
CA LEU A 34 -26.18 6.13 10.58
C LEU A 34 -27.14 5.01 10.17
N THR A 35 -26.92 3.76 10.60
CA THR A 35 -27.88 2.65 10.34
C THR A 35 -29.25 2.85 10.99
N TRP A 36 -29.40 3.81 11.91
CA TRP A 36 -30.69 4.17 12.51
C TRP A 36 -31.47 5.22 11.69
N ILE A 37 -30.79 5.93 10.80
CA ILE A 37 -31.33 7.12 10.10
C ILE A 37 -31.41 6.85 8.59
N VAL A 38 -30.37 6.21 8.04
CA VAL A 38 -30.30 5.88 6.61
C VAL A 38 -31.28 4.74 6.32
N PRO A 39 -32.17 4.88 5.33
CA PRO A 39 -33.08 3.81 4.94
C PRO A 39 -32.32 2.55 4.56
N ALA A 40 -32.79 1.40 5.05
CA ALA A 40 -32.25 0.13 4.63
C ALA A 40 -32.79 -0.22 3.23
N GLY A 41 -31.90 -0.70 2.38
CA GLY A 41 -32.24 -1.12 1.03
C GLY A 41 -31.22 -2.11 0.50
N GLN A 42 -31.64 -2.89 -0.49
CA GLN A 42 -30.82 -3.89 -1.14
C GLN A 42 -31.14 -3.94 -2.62
N TYR A 43 -30.14 -4.24 -3.43
CA TYR A 43 -30.34 -4.63 -4.82
C TYR A 43 -30.61 -6.13 -4.90
N GLU A 44 -31.38 -6.54 -5.91
CA GLU A 44 -31.32 -7.94 -6.34
C GLU A 44 -29.90 -8.23 -6.82
N ARG A 45 -29.40 -9.42 -6.47
CA ARG A 45 -28.06 -9.84 -6.86
C ARG A 45 -28.12 -11.04 -7.79
N VAL A 46 -27.20 -11.07 -8.74
CA VAL A 46 -26.98 -12.20 -9.64
C VAL A 46 -25.54 -12.66 -9.51
N ALA A 47 -25.34 -13.97 -9.61
CA ALA A 47 -24.01 -14.55 -9.62
C ALA A 47 -23.24 -14.02 -10.83
N SER A 48 -22.11 -13.35 -10.58
CA SER A 48 -21.14 -13.03 -11.62
C SER A 48 -20.08 -14.12 -11.64
N GLU A 49 -20.11 -14.96 -12.67
CA GLU A 49 -19.07 -15.98 -12.89
C GLU A 49 -17.69 -15.34 -13.04
N ALA A 50 -17.62 -14.14 -13.63
CA ALA A 50 -16.38 -13.41 -13.84
C ALA A 50 -15.78 -12.91 -12.51
N LEU A 51 -16.62 -12.47 -11.56
CA LEU A 51 -16.17 -11.97 -10.26
C LEU A 51 -16.16 -13.02 -9.15
N GLY A 52 -16.65 -14.24 -9.43
CA GLY A 52 -16.80 -15.30 -8.44
C GLY A 52 -17.69 -14.92 -7.26
N LYS A 53 -18.57 -13.91 -7.42
CA LYS A 53 -19.43 -13.38 -6.36
C LYS A 53 -20.71 -12.76 -6.92
N ASP A 54 -21.66 -12.56 -6.03
CA ASP A 54 -22.94 -11.92 -6.32
C ASP A 54 -22.80 -10.41 -6.48
N VAL A 55 -23.25 -9.89 -7.63
CA VAL A 55 -23.23 -8.46 -7.95
C VAL A 55 -24.63 -7.84 -7.95
N PRO A 56 -24.76 -6.58 -7.50
CA PRO A 56 -26.04 -5.87 -7.55
C PRO A 56 -26.46 -5.59 -9.00
N VAL A 57 -27.75 -5.78 -9.30
CA VAL A 57 -28.34 -5.50 -10.61
C VAL A 57 -28.87 -4.06 -10.64
N ALA A 58 -28.38 -3.23 -11.57
CA ALA A 58 -28.83 -1.84 -11.67
C ALA A 58 -30.36 -1.74 -11.86
N GLY A 59 -31.00 -0.78 -11.17
CA GLY A 59 -32.45 -0.56 -11.24
C GLY A 59 -33.34 -1.48 -10.40
N THR A 60 -32.77 -2.45 -9.66
CA THR A 60 -33.55 -3.37 -8.80
C THR A 60 -33.55 -3.00 -7.31
N TYR A 61 -33.05 -1.80 -6.98
CA TYR A 61 -33.02 -1.33 -5.59
C TYR A 61 -34.41 -1.33 -4.97
N ALA A 62 -34.54 -2.01 -3.83
CA ALA A 62 -35.76 -2.05 -3.04
C ALA A 62 -35.45 -1.73 -1.56
N PRO A 63 -36.32 -0.98 -0.88
CA PRO A 63 -36.26 -0.84 0.57
C PRO A 63 -36.43 -2.21 1.24
N VAL A 64 -35.63 -2.47 2.27
CA VAL A 64 -35.74 -3.70 3.08
C VAL A 64 -35.94 -3.36 4.55
N GLN A 65 -36.19 -4.37 5.37
CA GLN A 65 -36.27 -4.17 6.82
C GLN A 65 -34.93 -3.65 7.35
N ALA A 66 -35.00 -2.53 8.08
CA ALA A 66 -33.84 -1.96 8.74
C ALA A 66 -33.29 -2.90 9.82
N ASN A 67 -31.97 -2.94 9.94
CA ASN A 67 -31.26 -3.67 10.98
C ASN A 67 -30.26 -2.73 11.69
N PRO A 68 -30.73 -1.80 12.54
CA PRO A 68 -29.85 -0.83 13.16
C PRO A 68 -28.77 -1.50 14.03
N GLN A 69 -27.52 -1.09 13.87
CA GLN A 69 -26.36 -1.67 14.53
C GLN A 69 -26.17 -1.06 15.92
N GLY A 70 -25.89 -1.91 16.90
CA GLY A 70 -25.76 -1.53 18.31
C GLY A 70 -24.31 -1.31 18.76
N VAL A 71 -24.15 -0.97 20.04
CA VAL A 71 -22.82 -0.79 20.66
C VAL A 71 -21.98 -2.05 20.56
N PHE A 72 -22.59 -3.23 20.69
CA PHE A 72 -21.86 -4.49 20.59
C PHE A 72 -21.36 -4.77 19.17
N ASP A 73 -22.11 -4.38 18.14
CA ASP A 73 -21.68 -4.47 16.74
C ASP A 73 -20.49 -3.56 16.46
N VAL A 74 -20.48 -2.35 17.02
CA VAL A 74 -19.34 -1.43 16.96
C VAL A 74 -18.08 -2.04 17.60
N LEU A 75 -18.23 -2.66 18.78
CA LEU A 75 -17.11 -3.30 19.48
C LEU A 75 -16.59 -4.55 18.76
N LEU A 76 -17.48 -5.31 18.11
CA LEU A 76 -17.12 -6.50 17.35
C LEU A 76 -16.64 -6.19 15.93
N ALA A 77 -16.95 -5.03 15.38
CA ALA A 77 -16.64 -4.68 13.99
C ALA A 77 -15.16 -4.87 13.63
N PRO A 78 -14.16 -4.49 14.44
CA PRO A 78 -12.76 -4.75 14.13
C PRO A 78 -12.42 -6.24 14.00
N ILE A 79 -13.05 -7.09 14.83
CA ILE A 79 -12.85 -8.55 14.79
C ILE A 79 -13.55 -9.13 13.57
N LYS A 80 -14.83 -8.76 13.36
CA LYS A 80 -15.59 -9.18 12.18
C LYS A 80 -14.93 -8.71 10.88
N GLY A 81 -14.23 -7.57 10.90
CA GLY A 81 -13.46 -7.04 9.78
C GLY A 81 -12.31 -7.95 9.35
N PHE A 82 -11.72 -8.72 10.26
CA PHE A 82 -10.74 -9.75 9.90
C PHE A 82 -11.40 -11.00 9.33
N TYR A 83 -12.39 -11.53 10.04
CA TYR A 83 -13.13 -12.73 9.66
C TYR A 83 -14.51 -12.70 10.29
N ASP A 84 -15.50 -13.32 9.66
CA ASP A 84 -16.81 -13.52 10.28
C ASP A 84 -16.73 -14.60 11.37
N PRO A 85 -16.97 -14.27 12.67
CA PRO A 85 -16.89 -15.24 13.75
C PRO A 85 -17.95 -16.33 13.73
N ALA A 86 -19.06 -16.14 13.01
CA ALA A 86 -20.14 -17.11 12.93
C ALA A 86 -19.90 -18.16 11.84
N SER A 87 -19.52 -17.71 10.64
CA SER A 87 -19.25 -18.60 9.50
C SER A 87 -17.79 -19.07 9.41
N GLY A 88 -16.86 -18.36 10.05
CA GLY A 88 -15.42 -18.56 9.89
C GLY A 88 -14.87 -18.00 8.57
N MET A 89 -15.70 -17.31 7.77
CA MET A 89 -15.30 -16.78 6.47
C MET A 89 -14.29 -15.65 6.63
N ALA A 90 -13.21 -15.69 5.84
CA ALA A 90 -12.21 -14.63 5.81
C ALA A 90 -12.83 -13.33 5.26
N ASN A 91 -12.53 -12.21 5.91
CA ASN A 91 -12.82 -10.86 5.41
C ASN A 91 -11.54 -10.19 4.92
N ALA A 92 -10.71 -9.69 5.84
CA ALA A 92 -9.43 -9.07 5.51
C ALA A 92 -8.22 -9.73 6.21
N ILE A 93 -8.43 -10.88 6.87
CA ILE A 93 -7.37 -11.63 7.56
C ILE A 93 -6.29 -12.15 6.62
N ASP A 94 -6.66 -12.52 5.40
CA ASP A 94 -5.75 -12.96 4.35
C ASP A 94 -4.85 -11.82 3.86
N VAL A 95 -5.41 -10.62 3.65
CA VAL A 95 -4.66 -9.40 3.32
C VAL A 95 -3.71 -9.01 4.48
N ALA A 96 -4.21 -9.06 5.72
CA ALA A 96 -3.39 -8.75 6.89
C ALA A 96 -2.23 -9.73 7.06
N LEU A 97 -2.47 -11.03 6.88
CA LEU A 97 -1.43 -12.06 6.93
C LEU A 97 -0.39 -11.85 5.81
N PHE A 98 -0.84 -11.54 4.61
CA PHE A 98 0.02 -11.23 3.47
C PHE A 98 0.99 -10.07 3.77
N VAL A 99 0.46 -8.97 4.31
CA VAL A 99 1.28 -7.81 4.73
C VAL A 99 2.32 -8.23 5.77
N LEU A 100 1.95 -9.04 6.76
CA LEU A 100 2.92 -9.56 7.76
C LEU A 100 4.01 -10.43 7.11
N MET A 101 3.66 -11.27 6.13
CA MET A 101 4.63 -12.12 5.42
C MET A 101 5.60 -11.29 4.58
N ILE A 102 5.14 -10.22 3.92
CA ILE A 102 6.01 -9.25 3.24
C ILE A 102 6.96 -8.61 4.25
N GLY A 103 6.43 -8.16 5.40
CA GLY A 103 7.25 -7.57 6.46
C GLY A 103 8.37 -8.51 6.90
N GLY A 104 8.03 -9.76 7.16
CA GLY A 104 9.03 -10.76 7.55
C GLY A 104 10.05 -11.07 6.46
N PHE A 105 9.62 -11.20 5.21
CA PHE A 105 10.51 -11.34 4.06
C PHE A 105 11.51 -10.17 3.97
N ILE A 106 11.03 -8.94 4.11
CA ILE A 106 11.85 -7.72 4.05
C ILE A 106 12.80 -7.64 5.23
N GLY A 107 12.33 -8.02 6.44
CA GLY A 107 13.18 -8.12 7.62
C GLY A 107 14.35 -9.07 7.40
N VAL A 108 14.11 -10.24 6.81
CA VAL A 108 15.17 -11.20 6.47
C VAL A 108 16.14 -10.65 5.42
N VAL A 109 15.64 -10.05 4.34
CA VAL A 109 16.48 -9.46 3.29
C VAL A 109 17.36 -8.35 3.87
N THR A 110 16.80 -7.51 4.73
CA THR A 110 17.51 -6.42 5.42
C THR A 110 18.60 -6.97 6.33
N ALA A 111 18.29 -8.01 7.12
CA ALA A 111 19.26 -8.64 8.01
C ALA A 111 20.48 -9.25 7.29
N THR A 112 20.38 -9.55 5.99
CA THR A 112 21.55 -10.00 5.20
C THR A 112 22.56 -8.89 4.91
N GLY A 113 22.21 -7.61 5.11
CA GLY A 113 23.02 -6.45 4.71
C GLY A 113 23.12 -6.24 3.20
N ALA A 114 22.44 -7.05 2.39
CA ALA A 114 22.47 -6.95 0.93
C ALA A 114 21.84 -5.64 0.43
N ILE A 115 20.79 -5.18 1.11
CA ILE A 115 20.13 -3.90 0.88
C ILE A 115 21.13 -2.76 1.09
N ASP A 116 21.74 -2.65 2.28
CA ASP A 116 22.61 -1.53 2.62
C ASP A 116 23.85 -1.47 1.72
N ALA A 117 24.45 -2.62 1.45
CA ALA A 117 25.58 -2.73 0.53
C ALA A 117 25.15 -2.37 -0.92
N GLY A 118 23.94 -2.75 -1.32
CA GLY A 118 23.34 -2.42 -2.61
C GLY A 118 23.13 -0.93 -2.76
N ILE A 119 22.60 -0.26 -1.73
CA ILE A 119 22.43 1.19 -1.65
C ILE A 119 23.77 1.90 -1.77
N LYS A 120 24.75 1.53 -0.95
CA LYS A 120 26.11 2.10 -0.99
C LYS A 120 26.73 1.96 -2.39
N ARG A 121 26.54 0.80 -3.04
CA ARG A 121 27.01 0.55 -4.41
C ARG A 121 26.25 1.38 -5.46
N ALA A 122 24.94 1.52 -5.31
CA ALA A 122 24.13 2.35 -6.19
C ALA A 122 24.54 3.82 -6.08
N MET A 123 24.64 4.36 -4.86
CA MET A 123 25.06 5.73 -4.58
C MET A 123 26.43 6.04 -5.17
N THR A 124 27.42 5.15 -5.00
CA THR A 124 28.76 5.35 -5.58
C THR A 124 28.74 5.37 -7.11
N ARG A 125 27.88 4.59 -7.77
CA ARG A 125 27.72 4.61 -9.23
C ARG A 125 26.86 5.76 -9.75
N LEU A 126 25.96 6.28 -8.92
CA LEU A 126 25.00 7.33 -9.30
C LEU A 126 25.51 8.74 -9.01
N LYS A 127 26.74 8.90 -8.49
CA LYS A 127 27.39 10.20 -8.31
C LYS A 127 27.34 11.03 -9.61
N GLY A 128 26.72 12.21 -9.53
CA GLY A 128 26.52 13.13 -10.67
C GLY A 128 25.31 12.79 -11.57
N ARG A 129 24.56 11.73 -11.26
CA ARG A 129 23.36 11.29 -11.99
C ARG A 129 22.16 11.03 -11.08
N GLU A 130 22.17 11.55 -9.86
CA GLU A 130 21.17 11.31 -8.81
C GLU A 130 19.76 11.70 -9.26
N LYS A 131 19.64 12.72 -10.13
CA LYS A 131 18.36 13.17 -10.70
C LYS A 131 17.61 12.09 -11.48
N TRP A 132 18.32 11.12 -12.05
CA TRP A 132 17.72 10.00 -12.81
C TRP A 132 17.15 8.91 -11.91
N MET A 133 17.48 8.91 -10.62
CA MET A 133 16.93 7.93 -9.67
C MET A 133 15.42 8.06 -9.56
N ILE A 134 14.92 9.30 -9.53
CA ILE A 134 13.49 9.62 -9.42
C ILE A 134 12.69 8.97 -10.56
N PRO A 135 12.92 9.28 -11.85
CA PRO A 135 12.14 8.67 -12.93
C PRO A 135 12.29 7.15 -13.01
N ILE A 136 13.47 6.60 -12.72
CA ILE A 136 13.70 5.15 -12.78
C ILE A 136 12.93 4.43 -11.67
N LEU A 137 13.01 4.90 -10.44
CA LEU A 137 12.31 4.30 -9.31
C LEU A 137 10.80 4.49 -9.43
N MET A 138 10.35 5.69 -9.85
CA MET A 138 8.93 5.91 -10.13
C MET A 138 8.44 5.00 -11.24
N ALA A 139 9.22 4.75 -12.31
CA ALA A 139 8.82 3.80 -13.36
C ALA A 139 8.68 2.38 -12.81
N LEU A 140 9.59 1.96 -11.92
CA LEU A 140 9.50 0.65 -11.26
C LEU A 140 8.21 0.52 -10.43
N PHE A 141 7.88 1.53 -9.61
CA PHE A 141 6.65 1.52 -8.82
C PHE A 141 5.41 1.65 -9.70
N ALA A 142 5.46 2.44 -10.77
CA ALA A 142 4.36 2.55 -11.71
C ALA A 142 4.08 1.22 -12.41
N LEU A 143 5.14 0.46 -12.75
CA LEU A 143 4.99 -0.91 -13.27
C LEU A 143 4.25 -1.80 -12.29
N GLY A 144 4.67 -1.86 -11.02
CA GLY A 144 3.94 -2.61 -9.98
C GLY A 144 2.49 -2.14 -9.82
N GLY A 145 2.28 -0.83 -9.76
CA GLY A 145 0.93 -0.24 -9.65
C GLY A 145 0.02 -0.60 -10.82
N THR A 146 0.53 -0.59 -12.06
CA THR A 146 -0.28 -0.87 -13.25
C THR A 146 -0.58 -2.36 -13.45
N THR A 147 0.30 -3.25 -12.97
CA THR A 147 0.15 -4.70 -13.17
C THR A 147 -0.60 -5.38 -12.04
N GLU A 148 -0.32 -5.03 -10.79
CA GLU A 148 -0.86 -5.75 -9.62
C GLU A 148 -1.49 -4.83 -8.60
N GLY A 149 -1.53 -3.51 -8.85
CA GLY A 149 -2.11 -2.57 -7.89
C GLY A 149 -1.23 -2.32 -6.67
N MET A 150 0.09 -2.52 -6.83
CA MET A 150 1.09 -2.48 -5.77
C MET A 150 0.94 -1.23 -4.88
N ALA A 151 0.39 -1.39 -3.68
CA ALA A 151 0.15 -0.29 -2.75
C ALA A 151 0.70 -0.67 -1.37
N GLU A 152 0.25 -1.79 -0.82
CA GLU A 152 0.68 -2.25 0.51
C GLU A 152 2.13 -2.75 0.49
N GLU A 153 2.56 -3.36 -0.61
CA GLU A 153 3.93 -3.82 -0.82
C GLU A 153 4.92 -2.67 -0.84
N THR A 154 4.45 -1.46 -1.19
CA THR A 154 5.30 -0.27 -1.27
C THR A 154 5.81 0.17 0.10
N LEU A 155 5.09 -0.17 1.19
CA LEU A 155 5.43 0.19 2.57
C LEU A 155 6.85 -0.26 2.95
N ALA A 156 7.23 -1.46 2.52
CA ALA A 156 8.57 -1.99 2.72
C ALA A 156 9.67 -1.14 2.05
N PHE A 157 9.35 -0.51 0.91
CA PHE A 157 10.31 0.29 0.16
C PHE A 157 10.55 1.66 0.80
N TYR A 158 9.72 2.13 1.72
CA TYR A 158 9.98 3.40 2.43
C TYR A 158 11.21 3.29 3.32
N VAL A 159 11.33 2.19 4.07
CA VAL A 159 12.51 1.89 4.88
C VAL A 159 13.75 1.78 3.99
N LEU A 160 13.61 1.15 2.82
CA LEU A 160 14.70 0.95 1.88
C LEU A 160 15.17 2.24 1.18
N LEU A 161 14.25 2.99 0.58
CA LEU A 161 14.59 4.08 -0.35
C LEU A 161 14.74 5.44 0.34
N THR A 162 14.18 5.62 1.54
CA THR A 162 14.31 6.89 2.25
C THR A 162 15.77 7.23 2.59
N PRO A 163 16.58 6.33 3.17
CA PRO A 163 18.00 6.58 3.39
C PRO A 163 18.76 6.88 2.10
N VAL A 164 18.42 6.19 1.00
CA VAL A 164 19.02 6.39 -0.33
C VAL A 164 18.80 7.81 -0.84
N MET A 165 17.55 8.29 -0.76
CA MET A 165 17.18 9.61 -1.25
C MET A 165 17.82 10.71 -0.40
N ILE A 166 17.84 10.54 0.93
CA ILE A 166 18.52 11.47 1.83
C ILE A 166 20.02 11.52 1.52
N ALA A 167 20.66 10.36 1.33
CA ALA A 167 22.07 10.29 0.99
C ALA A 167 22.41 10.86 -0.40
N ALA A 168 21.44 10.86 -1.33
CA ALA A 168 21.53 11.51 -2.64
C ALA A 168 21.33 13.04 -2.58
N GLY A 169 21.03 13.59 -1.40
CA GLY A 169 20.83 15.03 -1.17
C GLY A 169 19.38 15.50 -1.31
N TYR A 170 18.42 14.58 -1.37
CA TYR A 170 16.99 14.88 -1.30
C TYR A 170 16.49 14.78 0.15
N ASP A 171 15.19 14.98 0.37
CA ASP A 171 14.54 14.78 1.66
C ASP A 171 13.69 13.49 1.69
N SER A 172 13.23 13.10 2.88
CA SER A 172 12.35 11.93 3.03
C SER A 172 11.00 12.10 2.35
N LEU A 173 10.52 13.34 2.17
CA LEU A 173 9.29 13.59 1.40
C LEU A 173 9.47 13.24 -0.08
N THR A 174 10.64 13.48 -0.65
CA THR A 174 10.97 13.04 -2.02
C THR A 174 10.91 11.51 -2.12
N ALA A 175 11.44 10.78 -1.14
CA ALA A 175 11.34 9.33 -1.10
C ALA A 175 9.87 8.86 -1.06
N ALA A 176 9.09 9.45 -0.15
CA ALA A 176 7.68 9.14 -0.02
C ALA A 176 6.90 9.45 -1.31
N ALA A 177 7.18 10.58 -1.96
CA ALA A 177 6.54 10.98 -3.21
C ALA A 177 6.90 10.03 -4.37
N VAL A 178 8.17 9.60 -4.48
CA VAL A 178 8.62 8.64 -5.49
C VAL A 178 7.87 7.32 -5.37
N ILE A 179 7.69 6.83 -4.15
CA ILE A 179 7.02 5.55 -3.87
C ILE A 179 5.51 5.70 -4.06
N LEU A 180 4.89 6.60 -3.29
CA LEU A 180 3.44 6.78 -3.26
C LEU A 180 2.87 7.19 -4.62
N LEU A 181 3.45 8.23 -5.25
CA LEU A 181 2.94 8.73 -6.52
C LEU A 181 3.39 7.84 -7.69
N GLY A 182 4.55 7.19 -7.59
CA GLY A 182 4.98 6.19 -8.58
C GLY A 182 4.01 5.02 -8.64
N ALA A 183 3.69 4.41 -7.49
CA ALA A 183 2.72 3.33 -7.43
C ALA A 183 1.31 3.80 -7.80
N GLY A 184 0.87 4.92 -7.23
CA GLY A 184 -0.46 5.48 -7.46
C GLY A 184 -0.72 5.85 -8.92
N VAL A 185 0.28 6.40 -9.65
CA VAL A 185 0.13 6.68 -11.08
C VAL A 185 0.05 5.40 -11.92
N GLY A 186 0.72 4.34 -11.48
CA GLY A 186 0.54 3.00 -12.04
C GLY A 186 -0.90 2.51 -11.90
N VAL A 187 -1.48 2.63 -10.70
CA VAL A 187 -2.88 2.26 -10.44
C VAL A 187 -3.85 3.10 -11.28
N LEU A 188 -3.62 4.41 -11.36
CA LEU A 188 -4.42 5.31 -12.19
C LEU A 188 -4.42 4.89 -13.67
N GLY A 189 -3.28 4.39 -14.17
CA GLY A 189 -3.12 3.88 -15.53
C GLY A 189 -3.21 2.35 -15.66
N SER A 190 -3.97 1.67 -14.81
CA SER A 190 -3.97 0.20 -14.68
C SER A 190 -4.18 -0.57 -15.99
N THR A 191 -3.21 -1.39 -16.37
CA THR A 191 -3.23 -2.21 -17.59
C THR A 191 -3.85 -3.58 -17.34
N VAL A 192 -3.26 -4.35 -16.43
CA VAL A 192 -3.66 -5.74 -16.11
C VAL A 192 -3.93 -5.95 -14.62
N ASN A 193 -3.98 -4.85 -13.85
CA ASN A 193 -4.27 -4.85 -12.42
C ASN A 193 -5.55 -5.63 -12.08
N ALA A 194 -5.38 -6.76 -11.40
CA ALA A 194 -6.45 -7.62 -10.95
C ALA A 194 -7.43 -6.91 -10.01
N PHE A 195 -6.94 -6.02 -9.14
CA PHE A 195 -7.73 -5.31 -8.13
C PHE A 195 -8.50 -4.10 -8.68
N SER A 196 -8.22 -3.69 -9.91
CA SER A 196 -8.85 -2.53 -10.54
C SER A 196 -9.48 -2.92 -11.87
N THR A 197 -8.72 -2.86 -12.97
CA THR A 197 -9.28 -3.00 -14.32
C THR A 197 -9.92 -4.35 -14.56
N VAL A 198 -9.33 -5.46 -14.09
CA VAL A 198 -9.88 -6.81 -14.35
C VAL A 198 -11.24 -6.94 -13.66
N ILE A 199 -11.31 -6.72 -12.34
CA ILE A 199 -12.57 -6.74 -11.59
C ILE A 199 -13.61 -5.77 -12.19
N ALA A 200 -13.22 -4.55 -12.55
CA ALA A 200 -14.16 -3.59 -13.14
C ALA A 200 -14.70 -4.04 -14.50
N SER A 201 -13.86 -4.65 -15.33
CA SER A 201 -14.24 -5.13 -16.67
C SER A 201 -15.12 -6.37 -16.58
N ASP A 202 -14.80 -7.28 -15.66
CA ASP A 202 -15.60 -8.47 -15.33
C ASP A 202 -16.99 -8.08 -14.81
N ALA A 203 -17.07 -7.07 -13.95
CA ALA A 203 -18.33 -6.49 -13.48
C ALA A 203 -19.17 -5.90 -14.63
N ALA A 204 -18.50 -5.29 -15.60
CA ALA A 204 -19.14 -4.68 -16.77
C ALA A 204 -19.43 -5.68 -17.90
N GLY A 205 -18.99 -6.95 -17.78
CA GLY A 205 -19.17 -7.98 -18.80
C GLY A 205 -18.37 -7.73 -20.09
N VAL A 206 -17.25 -7.01 -20.01
CA VAL A 206 -16.39 -6.69 -21.15
C VAL A 206 -14.98 -7.26 -20.95
N PRO A 207 -14.24 -7.61 -22.02
CA PRO A 207 -12.85 -8.01 -21.90
C PRO A 207 -12.02 -6.91 -21.22
N PHE A 208 -11.19 -7.28 -20.23
CA PHE A 208 -10.29 -6.32 -19.59
C PHE A 208 -9.27 -5.71 -20.55
N THR A 209 -9.10 -6.24 -21.76
CA THR A 209 -8.23 -5.65 -22.80
C THR A 209 -8.88 -4.47 -23.51
N ASP A 210 -10.18 -4.28 -23.36
CA ASP A 210 -10.88 -3.15 -23.96
C ASP A 210 -10.39 -1.83 -23.35
N GLY A 211 -10.13 -0.85 -24.21
CA GLY A 211 -9.56 0.43 -23.80
C GLY A 211 -8.10 0.38 -23.32
N LEU A 212 -7.36 -0.72 -23.55
CA LEU A 212 -5.95 -0.83 -23.13
C LEU A 212 -5.07 0.29 -23.70
N LEU A 213 -5.25 0.66 -24.98
CA LEU A 213 -4.49 1.76 -25.60
C LEU A 213 -4.75 3.11 -24.93
N LEU A 214 -6.00 3.37 -24.53
CA LEU A 214 -6.36 4.58 -23.79
C LEU A 214 -5.67 4.59 -22.42
N ARG A 215 -5.70 3.46 -21.70
CA ARG A 215 -5.04 3.31 -20.40
C ARG A 215 -3.53 3.44 -20.49
N LEU A 216 -2.90 2.92 -21.53
CA LEU A 216 -1.47 3.14 -21.82
C LEU A 216 -1.17 4.62 -22.09
N GLY A 217 -2.03 5.31 -22.83
CA GLY A 217 -1.92 6.76 -23.06
C GLY A 217 -2.05 7.56 -21.76
N LEU A 218 -3.05 7.24 -20.93
CA LEU A 218 -3.28 7.83 -19.62
C LEU A 218 -2.10 7.56 -18.67
N LEU A 219 -1.59 6.33 -18.62
CA LEU A 219 -0.42 5.94 -17.84
C LEU A 219 0.78 6.77 -18.27
N ALA A 220 1.09 6.84 -19.57
CA ALA A 220 2.24 7.58 -20.07
C ALA A 220 2.15 9.09 -19.76
N ALA A 221 0.98 9.70 -19.99
CA ALA A 221 0.77 11.12 -19.76
C ALA A 221 0.82 11.47 -18.26
N SER A 222 0.10 10.71 -17.43
CA SER A 222 0.07 10.92 -15.99
C SER A 222 1.42 10.62 -15.35
N PHE A 223 2.12 9.57 -15.79
CA PHE A 223 3.48 9.26 -15.35
C PHE A 223 4.45 10.40 -15.66
N ALA A 224 4.47 10.90 -16.90
CA ALA A 224 5.33 12.01 -17.28
C ALA A 224 5.05 13.28 -16.46
N ALA A 225 3.77 13.63 -16.26
CA ALA A 225 3.38 14.77 -15.44
C ALA A 225 3.81 14.61 -13.98
N THR A 226 3.63 13.42 -13.41
CA THR A 226 3.94 13.12 -12.01
C THR A 226 5.45 13.10 -11.78
N VAL A 227 6.22 12.48 -12.67
CA VAL A 227 7.70 12.52 -12.63
C VAL A 227 8.20 13.96 -12.72
N ALA A 228 7.68 14.76 -13.65
CA ALA A 228 8.05 16.16 -13.76
C ALA A 228 7.74 16.95 -12.47
N TYR A 229 6.58 16.69 -11.86
CA TYR A 229 6.19 17.29 -10.58
C TYR A 229 7.15 16.92 -9.44
N VAL A 230 7.45 15.64 -9.26
CA VAL A 230 8.34 15.14 -8.20
C VAL A 230 9.77 15.61 -8.43
N MET A 231 10.30 15.51 -9.65
CA MET A 231 11.63 16.02 -9.98
C MET A 231 11.75 17.52 -9.72
N ARG A 232 10.72 18.30 -10.07
CA ARG A 232 10.70 19.75 -9.80
C ARG A 232 10.78 20.05 -8.31
N TYR A 233 10.09 19.28 -7.47
CA TYR A 233 10.19 19.40 -6.02
C TYR A 233 11.59 19.01 -5.52
N ALA A 234 12.04 17.82 -5.88
CA ALA A 234 13.29 17.22 -5.43
C ALA A 234 14.52 18.09 -5.77
N GLU A 235 14.59 18.60 -7.01
CA GLU A 235 15.71 19.45 -7.43
C GLU A 235 15.72 20.81 -6.71
N ARG A 236 14.55 21.35 -6.34
CA ARG A 236 14.50 22.58 -5.51
C ARG A 236 15.05 22.32 -4.12
N VAL A 237 14.66 21.21 -3.50
CA VAL A 237 15.15 20.82 -2.16
C VAL A 237 16.64 20.53 -2.19
N ARG A 238 17.12 19.85 -3.25
CA ARG A 238 18.54 19.55 -3.44
C ARG A 238 19.38 20.82 -3.61
N ALA A 239 18.88 21.80 -4.37
CA ALA A 239 19.56 23.07 -4.58
C ALA A 239 19.53 23.98 -3.33
N ASP A 240 18.41 23.98 -2.61
CA ASP A 240 18.21 24.77 -1.39
C ASP A 240 17.35 23.96 -0.41
N PRO A 241 17.95 23.34 0.63
CA PRO A 241 17.23 22.51 1.58
C PRO A 241 16.10 23.25 2.33
N SER A 242 16.16 24.58 2.46
CA SER A 242 15.11 25.38 3.11
C SER A 242 13.79 25.37 2.35
N ARG A 243 13.79 24.94 1.08
CA ARG A 243 12.60 24.77 0.24
C ARG A 243 11.83 23.48 0.52
N SER A 244 12.37 22.59 1.35
CA SER A 244 11.65 21.38 1.77
C SER A 244 10.40 21.74 2.56
N LEU A 245 9.27 21.09 2.24
CA LEU A 245 8.03 21.23 3.00
C LEU A 245 8.14 20.66 4.42
N ILE A 246 9.18 19.87 4.67
CA ILE A 246 9.49 19.23 5.96
C ILE A 246 10.88 19.64 6.45
N PHE A 247 11.31 20.86 6.13
CA PHE A 247 12.63 21.37 6.51
C PHE A 247 12.88 21.34 8.02
N ASP A 248 11.84 21.59 8.81
CA ASP A 248 11.83 21.49 10.28
C ASP A 248 12.23 20.09 10.79
N ARG A 249 11.92 19.04 10.01
CA ARG A 249 12.24 17.63 10.31
C ARG A 249 13.52 17.13 9.67
N LYS A 250 14.26 17.97 8.92
CA LYS A 250 15.46 17.53 8.20
C LYS A 250 16.50 16.90 9.13
N ALA A 251 16.82 17.58 10.24
CA ALA A 251 17.85 17.13 11.17
C ALA A 251 17.47 15.81 11.85
N SER A 252 16.22 15.65 12.28
CA SER A 252 15.72 14.42 12.89
C SER A 252 15.70 13.26 11.90
N ASN A 253 15.25 13.51 10.66
CA ASN A 253 15.18 12.48 9.62
C ASN A 253 16.59 12.02 9.23
N GLU A 254 17.51 12.96 9.02
CA GLU A 254 18.91 12.61 8.77
C GLU A 254 19.51 11.82 9.93
N ALA A 255 19.26 12.19 11.19
CA ALA A 255 19.77 11.45 12.34
C ALA A 255 19.21 10.02 12.38
N HIS A 256 17.91 9.86 12.13
CA HIS A 256 17.22 8.57 12.13
C HIS A 256 17.74 7.63 11.02
N PHE A 257 17.87 8.13 9.78
CA PHE A 257 18.24 7.30 8.63
C PHE A 257 19.77 7.21 8.36
N ARG A 258 20.60 8.07 8.98
CA ARG A 258 22.07 8.04 8.81
C ARG A 258 22.74 6.92 9.60
N SER A 259 22.16 6.45 10.71
CA SER A 259 22.74 5.36 11.50
C SER A 259 22.72 4.01 10.78
N GLU A 260 21.82 3.82 9.82
CA GLU A 260 21.71 2.57 9.04
C GLU A 260 22.72 2.51 7.87
N ALA A 261 23.00 3.64 7.20
CA ALA A 261 23.87 3.65 6.01
C ALA A 261 25.38 3.60 6.31
N ALA A 262 25.83 4.01 7.50
CA ALA A 262 27.25 4.18 7.83
C ALA A 262 28.01 2.86 8.11
N GLY A 263 27.28 1.76 8.39
CA GLY A 263 27.85 0.44 8.68
C GLY A 263 27.95 -0.53 7.50
N ALA A 264 27.49 -0.13 6.31
CA ALA A 264 27.37 -1.04 5.17
C ALA A 264 28.73 -1.53 4.67
N GLY A 265 28.96 -2.85 4.79
CA GLY A 265 30.13 -3.54 4.22
C GLY A 265 30.21 -3.40 2.69
N ASP A 266 31.27 -3.95 2.10
CA ASP A 266 31.42 -3.91 0.64
C ASP A 266 30.39 -4.78 -0.07
N PHE A 267 30.03 -4.41 -1.30
CA PHE A 267 29.06 -5.14 -2.10
C PHE A 267 29.67 -6.45 -2.61
N THR A 268 29.25 -7.58 -2.02
CA THR A 268 29.78 -8.91 -2.32
C THR A 268 28.92 -9.64 -3.37
N GLY A 269 29.45 -10.77 -3.88
CA GLY A 269 28.67 -11.68 -4.72
C GLY A 269 27.45 -12.25 -4.00
N LEU A 270 27.54 -12.46 -2.68
CA LEU A 270 26.42 -12.89 -1.85
C LEU A 270 25.29 -11.85 -1.86
N HIS A 271 25.61 -10.57 -1.66
CA HIS A 271 24.62 -9.49 -1.72
C HIS A 271 23.93 -9.44 -3.09
N LYS A 272 24.68 -9.65 -4.18
CA LYS A 272 24.11 -9.75 -5.52
C LYS A 272 23.11 -10.90 -5.65
N ILE A 273 23.42 -12.08 -5.10
CA ILE A 273 22.51 -13.24 -5.13
C ILE A 273 21.25 -12.94 -4.32
N VAL A 274 21.38 -12.37 -3.11
CA VAL A 274 20.22 -12.01 -2.29
C VAL A 274 19.32 -11.00 -3.01
N LEU A 275 19.88 -9.95 -3.61
CA LEU A 275 19.10 -8.97 -4.37
C LEU A 275 18.45 -9.56 -5.64
N LEU A 276 19.10 -10.54 -6.27
CA LEU A 276 18.51 -11.27 -7.39
C LEU A 276 17.34 -12.14 -6.95
N LEU A 277 17.46 -12.86 -5.82
CA LEU A 277 16.36 -13.63 -5.23
C LEU A 277 15.22 -12.70 -4.83
N PHE A 278 15.53 -11.57 -4.21
CA PHE A 278 14.55 -10.53 -3.87
C PHE A 278 13.75 -10.07 -5.09
N GLY A 279 14.43 -9.66 -6.17
CA GLY A 279 13.76 -9.26 -7.41
C GLY A 279 13.01 -10.40 -8.10
N ALA A 280 13.54 -11.63 -8.05
CA ALA A 280 12.89 -12.81 -8.59
C ALA A 280 11.58 -13.15 -7.83
N THR A 281 11.54 -12.95 -6.51
CA THR A 281 10.32 -13.12 -5.71
C THR A 281 9.20 -12.21 -6.23
N PHE A 282 9.46 -10.91 -6.41
CA PHE A 282 8.47 -10.00 -6.99
C PHE A 282 8.09 -10.37 -8.43
N ALA A 283 9.04 -10.81 -9.25
CA ALA A 283 8.73 -11.26 -10.61
C ALA A 283 7.82 -12.50 -10.64
N VAL A 284 8.04 -13.47 -9.74
CA VAL A 284 7.17 -14.65 -9.58
C VAL A 284 5.80 -14.25 -9.05
N MET A 285 5.73 -13.31 -8.11
CA MET A 285 4.47 -12.78 -7.60
C MET A 285 3.64 -12.15 -8.73
N ILE A 286 4.23 -11.23 -9.49
CA ILE A 286 3.56 -10.56 -10.63
C ILE A 286 3.04 -11.61 -11.62
N TRP A 287 3.84 -12.62 -11.95
CA TRP A 287 3.41 -13.72 -12.81
C TRP A 287 2.26 -14.53 -12.19
N GLY A 288 2.34 -14.86 -10.90
CA GLY A 288 1.31 -15.61 -10.18
C GLY A 288 -0.03 -14.89 -10.14
N VAL A 289 -0.05 -13.58 -9.86
CA VAL A 289 -1.28 -12.77 -9.87
C VAL A 289 -1.82 -12.61 -11.29
N SER A 290 -0.96 -12.33 -12.26
CA SER A 290 -1.39 -12.00 -13.64
C SER A 290 -1.85 -13.22 -14.44
N LEU A 291 -1.24 -14.39 -14.22
CA LEU A 291 -1.45 -15.58 -15.06
C LEU A 291 -1.75 -16.84 -14.23
N GLY A 292 -1.28 -16.91 -12.98
CA GLY A 292 -1.44 -18.07 -12.12
C GLY A 292 -2.74 -18.10 -11.32
N GLY A 293 -3.55 -17.05 -11.36
CA GLY A 293 -4.77 -16.92 -10.56
C GLY A 293 -4.50 -16.86 -9.05
N TRP A 294 -3.30 -16.44 -8.65
CA TRP A 294 -2.91 -16.40 -7.24
C TRP A 294 -3.67 -15.31 -6.49
N TRP A 295 -4.01 -15.62 -5.25
CA TRP A 295 -4.56 -14.67 -4.30
C TRP A 295 -3.63 -14.53 -3.08
N MET A 296 -4.16 -13.98 -2.00
CA MET A 296 -3.41 -13.65 -0.79
C MET A 296 -2.68 -14.85 -0.19
N ALA A 297 -3.23 -16.06 -0.27
CA ALA A 297 -2.63 -17.25 0.33
C ALA A 297 -1.33 -17.66 -0.39
N GLU A 298 -1.35 -17.76 -1.72
CA GLU A 298 -0.20 -18.14 -2.53
C GLU A 298 0.91 -17.08 -2.43
N MET A 299 0.53 -15.80 -2.45
CA MET A 299 1.48 -14.69 -2.30
C MET A 299 2.12 -14.68 -0.90
N SER A 300 1.33 -14.94 0.15
CA SER A 300 1.85 -15.09 1.53
C SER A 300 2.87 -16.22 1.62
N ALA A 301 2.56 -17.37 1.03
CA ALA A 301 3.46 -18.51 0.98
C ALA A 301 4.76 -18.18 0.22
N LEU A 302 4.65 -17.51 -0.93
CA LEU A 302 5.81 -17.08 -1.72
C LEU A 302 6.77 -16.23 -0.87
N PHE A 303 6.28 -15.20 -0.18
CA PHE A 303 7.14 -14.33 0.63
C PHE A 303 7.72 -15.05 1.85
N LEU A 304 6.94 -15.91 2.51
CA LEU A 304 7.42 -16.73 3.61
C LEU A 304 8.59 -17.63 3.17
N PHE A 305 8.40 -18.43 2.11
CA PHE A 305 9.42 -19.37 1.66
C PHE A 305 10.60 -18.67 0.98
N ALA A 306 10.37 -17.57 0.27
CA ALA A 306 11.45 -16.74 -0.24
C ALA A 306 12.28 -16.12 0.89
N GLY A 307 11.63 -15.70 1.98
CA GLY A 307 12.30 -15.22 3.18
C GLY A 307 13.19 -16.31 3.78
N VAL A 308 12.67 -17.53 3.93
CA VAL A 308 13.45 -18.67 4.40
C VAL A 308 14.65 -18.96 3.48
N ALA A 309 14.43 -18.99 2.16
CA ALA A 309 15.47 -19.23 1.18
C ALA A 309 16.58 -18.16 1.22
N ILE A 310 16.20 -16.89 1.31
CA ILE A 310 17.14 -15.77 1.43
C ILE A 310 17.91 -15.83 2.75
N GLY A 311 17.24 -16.14 3.87
CA GLY A 311 17.90 -16.29 5.17
C GLY A 311 18.92 -17.42 5.17
N ALA A 312 18.62 -18.53 4.47
CA ALA A 312 19.56 -19.63 4.27
C ALA A 312 20.76 -19.22 3.39
N VAL A 313 20.52 -18.57 2.26
CA VAL A 313 21.58 -18.07 1.36
C VAL A 313 22.46 -17.03 2.06
N GLY A 314 21.83 -16.10 2.79
CA GLY A 314 22.48 -15.06 3.58
C GLY A 314 23.20 -15.58 4.84
N ARG A 315 23.09 -16.89 5.14
CA ARG A 315 23.74 -17.56 6.28
C ARG A 315 23.41 -16.92 7.64
N LEU A 316 22.16 -16.50 7.83
CA LEU A 316 21.71 -15.88 9.08
C LEU A 316 21.65 -16.88 10.26
N GLY A 317 21.66 -18.17 9.97
CA GLY A 317 21.35 -19.23 10.94
C GLY A 317 19.87 -19.23 11.30
N GLU A 318 19.41 -20.29 11.97
CA GLU A 318 18.00 -20.45 12.35
C GLU A 318 17.51 -19.28 13.21
N LYS A 319 18.20 -18.99 14.31
CA LYS A 319 17.82 -17.94 15.25
C LYS A 319 17.80 -16.56 14.58
N GLY A 320 18.83 -16.23 13.81
CA GLY A 320 18.91 -14.94 13.11
C GLY A 320 17.83 -14.79 12.05
N LEU A 321 17.49 -15.87 11.34
CA LEU A 321 16.39 -15.89 10.36
C LEU A 321 15.04 -15.65 11.04
N VAL A 322 14.74 -16.38 12.12
CA VAL A 322 13.47 -16.24 12.85
C VAL A 322 13.35 -14.86 13.47
N GLU A 323 14.40 -14.35 14.12
CA GLU A 323 14.42 -13.01 14.71
C GLU A 323 14.21 -11.92 13.65
N ALA A 324 14.88 -12.03 12.49
CA ALA A 324 14.72 -11.08 11.40
C ALA A 324 13.32 -11.14 10.78
N PHE A 325 12.77 -12.33 10.57
CA PHE A 325 11.44 -12.50 9.99
C PHE A 325 10.35 -11.99 10.94
N VAL A 326 10.39 -12.38 12.22
CA VAL A 326 9.42 -11.91 13.21
C VAL A 326 9.57 -10.41 13.45
N GLY A 327 10.80 -9.89 13.46
CA GLY A 327 11.08 -8.46 13.56
C GLY A 327 10.45 -7.67 12.42
N GLY A 328 10.68 -8.08 11.16
CA GLY A 328 10.08 -7.41 10.01
C GLY A 328 8.55 -7.52 9.97
N ALA A 329 7.98 -8.66 10.35
CA ALA A 329 6.53 -8.82 10.47
C ALA A 329 5.93 -7.89 11.56
N LYS A 330 6.63 -7.74 12.69
CA LYS A 330 6.23 -6.84 13.78
C LYS A 330 6.16 -5.39 13.32
N ASP A 331 7.07 -4.94 12.46
CA ASP A 331 7.08 -3.56 11.95
C ASP A 331 5.83 -3.26 11.09
N LEU A 332 5.22 -4.27 10.47
CA LEU A 332 3.97 -4.14 9.70
C LEU A 332 2.72 -4.53 10.48
N LEU A 333 2.83 -4.94 11.75
CA LEU A 333 1.69 -5.33 12.57
C LEU A 333 0.66 -4.21 12.70
N GLY A 334 1.12 -2.96 12.83
CA GLY A 334 0.22 -1.81 12.91
C GLY A 334 -0.68 -1.71 11.66
N VAL A 335 -0.08 -1.81 10.48
CA VAL A 335 -0.78 -1.75 9.19
C VAL A 335 -1.78 -2.91 9.06
N ALA A 336 -1.36 -4.13 9.41
CA ALA A 336 -2.22 -5.31 9.41
C ALA A 336 -3.47 -5.12 10.33
N LEU A 337 -3.31 -4.46 11.47
CA LEU A 337 -4.43 -4.13 12.37
C LEU A 337 -5.37 -3.08 11.78
N ILE A 338 -4.83 -2.07 11.10
CA ILE A 338 -5.62 -1.02 10.44
C ILE A 338 -6.53 -1.62 9.36
N ILE A 339 -6.05 -2.61 8.60
CA ILE A 339 -6.81 -3.30 7.56
C ILE A 339 -8.09 -3.94 8.12
N GLY A 340 -7.99 -4.67 9.23
CA GLY A 340 -9.16 -5.26 9.90
C GLY A 340 -10.15 -4.21 10.41
N LEU A 341 -9.66 -3.12 11.02
CA LEU A 341 -10.50 -2.01 11.46
C LEU A 341 -11.25 -1.35 10.29
N ALA A 342 -10.55 -1.07 9.18
CA ALA A 342 -11.14 -0.47 8.00
C ALA A 342 -12.24 -1.36 7.41
N ARG A 343 -11.99 -2.68 7.32
CA ARG A 343 -12.99 -3.64 6.85
C ARG A 343 -14.20 -3.74 7.78
N GLY A 344 -14.00 -3.53 9.09
CA GLY A 344 -15.08 -3.47 10.08
C GLY A 344 -16.14 -2.41 9.77
N ILE A 345 -15.78 -1.31 9.11
CA ILE A 345 -16.75 -0.28 8.68
C ILE A 345 -17.76 -0.89 7.70
N VAL A 346 -17.26 -1.58 6.66
CA VAL A 346 -18.10 -2.22 5.65
C VAL A 346 -18.98 -3.30 6.27
N VAL A 347 -18.45 -4.09 7.21
CA VAL A 347 -19.24 -5.10 7.94
C VAL A 347 -20.44 -4.47 8.65
N VAL A 348 -20.26 -3.32 9.31
CA VAL A 348 -21.37 -2.61 9.99
C VAL A 348 -22.36 -2.04 8.97
N MET A 349 -21.89 -1.53 7.83
CA MET A 349 -22.78 -1.03 6.76
C MET A 349 -23.61 -2.15 6.14
N ASP A 350 -22.99 -3.28 5.84
CA ASP A 350 -23.63 -4.44 5.24
C ASP A 350 -24.64 -5.06 6.21
N ALA A 351 -24.25 -5.28 7.47
CA ALA A 351 -25.16 -5.75 8.50
C ALA A 351 -26.32 -4.78 8.76
N GLY A 352 -26.07 -3.48 8.61
CA GLY A 352 -27.08 -2.42 8.70
C GLY A 352 -28.02 -2.31 7.49
N HIS A 353 -27.74 -3.03 6.40
CA HIS A 353 -28.43 -2.91 5.12
C HIS A 353 -28.38 -1.49 4.52
N ILE A 354 -27.31 -0.73 4.77
CA ILE A 354 -27.18 0.65 4.27
C ILE A 354 -26.20 0.78 3.10
N THR A 355 -25.36 -0.23 2.83
CA THR A 355 -24.38 -0.22 1.73
C THR A 355 -25.06 0.02 0.38
N ASP A 356 -26.11 -0.74 0.08
CA ASP A 356 -26.82 -0.66 -1.20
C ASP A 356 -27.64 0.64 -1.30
N THR A 357 -28.11 1.21 -0.19
CA THR A 357 -28.74 2.55 -0.19
C THR A 357 -27.73 3.65 -0.54
N VAL A 358 -26.53 3.60 0.02
CA VAL A 358 -25.45 4.55 -0.32
C VAL A 358 -25.07 4.39 -1.79
N LEU A 359 -24.97 3.15 -2.28
CA LEU A 359 -24.73 2.86 -3.69
C LEU A 359 -25.84 3.43 -4.58
N HIS A 360 -27.11 3.30 -4.20
CA HIS A 360 -28.25 3.84 -4.93
C HIS A 360 -28.23 5.37 -5.02
N TRP A 361 -27.86 6.06 -3.94
CA TRP A 361 -27.68 7.51 -3.97
C TRP A 361 -26.50 7.93 -4.85
N ALA A 362 -25.40 7.18 -4.83
CA ALA A 362 -24.26 7.42 -5.70
C ALA A 362 -24.64 7.21 -7.18
N GLU A 363 -25.35 6.13 -7.50
CA GLU A 363 -25.92 5.86 -8.84
C GLU A 363 -26.79 7.03 -9.31
N GLY A 364 -27.72 7.48 -8.47
CA GLY A 364 -28.62 8.60 -8.78
C GLY A 364 -27.88 9.93 -8.97
N ALA A 365 -26.81 10.17 -8.21
CA ALA A 365 -26.02 11.39 -8.32
C ALA A 365 -25.22 11.47 -9.64
N VAL A 366 -24.88 10.32 -10.22
CA VAL A 366 -24.11 10.25 -11.47
C VAL A 366 -24.99 9.98 -12.69
N ALA A 367 -26.24 9.57 -12.49
CA ALA A 367 -27.20 9.35 -13.55
C ALA A 367 -27.47 10.62 -14.37
N GLY A 368 -27.42 10.51 -15.69
CA GLY A 368 -27.67 11.63 -16.60
C GLY A 368 -26.50 12.60 -16.78
N LEU A 369 -25.37 12.40 -16.09
CA LEU A 369 -24.15 13.16 -16.37
C LEU A 369 -23.59 12.81 -17.75
N ASN A 370 -22.87 13.76 -18.35
CA ASN A 370 -22.23 13.56 -19.63
C ASN A 370 -21.15 12.47 -19.51
N ARG A 371 -21.25 11.42 -20.34
CA ARG A 371 -20.36 10.25 -20.31
C ARG A 371 -18.87 10.57 -20.51
N VAL A 372 -18.53 11.73 -21.09
CA VAL A 372 -17.15 12.16 -21.36
C VAL A 372 -16.62 13.12 -20.29
N VAL A 373 -17.50 13.88 -19.62
CA VAL A 373 -17.08 14.81 -18.55
C VAL A 373 -17.04 14.11 -17.19
N PHE A 374 -17.83 13.05 -17.03
CA PHE A 374 -17.89 12.26 -15.80
C PHE A 374 -16.73 11.25 -15.65
N VAL A 375 -16.25 10.71 -16.78
CA VAL A 375 -15.04 9.85 -16.86
C VAL A 375 -13.81 10.74 -16.91
#